data_AF-A0A2E5V8T1-F1
#
_entry.id   AF-A0A2E5V8T1-F1
#
_cell.length_a   1.000
_cell.length_b   1.000
_cell.length_c   1.000
_cell.angle_alpha   90.00
_cell.angle_beta   90.00
_cell.angle_gamma   90.00
#
_symmetry.space_group_name_H-M   'P 1'
#
loop_
_entity.id
_entity.type
_entity.pdbx_description
1 polymer ?
#
loop_
_entity_poly.entity_id
_entity_poly.type
_entity_poly.pdbx_seq_one_letter_code
_entity_poly.pdbx_strand_id
1 'polypeptide(L)'
;MDWPLYLYLIVILFGFFLTIPLSKNIFSTKFNNDQSRIVSGSIILAFGGYLVSTHTYYIHEKLHEVGGNSGCSAFSVFNCGDVISNGSYNTDPFFGIPWGVLGMLSFATMLFILLVLRNSPDDPKIGNWINALFVIPALGMLPILWLIYVEIFELGVFCQYCTAAHIANLLLLISSYAIYDLHHSGSWDKNKTSN
;
A
#
# COMPACT_ATOMS: atom_id res chain seq x y z
N MET A 1 -2.92 0.02 -22.97
CA MET A 1 -2.24 -0.76 -21.92
C MET A 1 -1.42 0.24 -21.12
N ASP A 2 -1.76 0.43 -19.86
CA ASP A 2 -1.18 1.48 -19.03
C ASP A 2 0.12 0.98 -18.41
N TRP A 3 1.23 1.17 -19.14
CA TRP A 3 2.57 0.75 -18.72
C TRP A 3 2.97 1.13 -17.27
N PRO A 4 2.55 2.29 -16.71
CA PRO A 4 2.94 2.67 -15.34
C PRO A 4 2.35 1.73 -14.29
N LEU A 5 1.14 1.21 -14.52
CA LEU A 5 0.49 0.28 -13.60
C LEU A 5 1.33 -0.99 -13.41
N TYR A 6 1.86 -1.55 -14.51
CA TYR A 6 2.71 -2.74 -14.45
C TYR A 6 4.00 -2.50 -13.65
N LEU A 7 4.62 -1.32 -13.79
CA LEU A 7 5.76 -0.96 -12.96
C LEU A 7 5.40 -0.93 -11.47
N TYR A 8 4.28 -0.31 -11.12
CA TYR A 8 3.86 -0.23 -9.72
C TYR A 8 3.57 -1.61 -9.15
N LEU A 9 2.89 -2.47 -9.91
CA LEU A 9 2.64 -3.85 -9.52
C LEU A 9 3.95 -4.64 -9.33
N ILE A 10 4.94 -4.46 -10.21
CA ILE A 10 6.27 -5.07 -10.04
C ILE A 10 6.91 -4.61 -8.73
N VAL A 11 6.89 -3.31 -8.43
CA VAL A 11 7.44 -2.76 -7.17
C VAL A 11 6.71 -3.32 -5.95
N ILE A 12 5.38 -3.34 -5.98
CA ILE A 12 4.51 -3.87 -4.90
C ILE A 12 4.81 -5.35 -4.67
N LEU A 13 4.76 -6.18 -5.71
CA LEU A 13 4.95 -7.62 -5.62
C LEU A 13 6.39 -7.97 -5.23
N PHE A 14 7.38 -7.24 -5.73
CA PHE A 14 8.76 -7.42 -5.32
C PHE A 14 8.98 -7.07 -3.85
N GLY A 15 8.41 -5.95 -3.38
CA GLY A 15 8.44 -5.57 -1.97
C GLY A 15 7.82 -6.65 -1.08
N PHE A 16 6.64 -7.14 -1.44
CA PHE A 16 5.96 -8.21 -0.70
C PHE A 16 6.75 -9.53 -0.72
N PHE A 17 7.34 -9.89 -1.87
CA PHE A 17 8.17 -11.09 -2.00
C PHE A 17 9.34 -11.09 -0.99
N LEU A 18 9.94 -9.94 -0.69
CA LEU A 18 10.97 -9.86 0.34
C LEU A 18 10.43 -10.11 1.76
N THR A 19 9.14 -9.84 2.01
CA THR A 19 8.55 -10.04 3.34
C THR A 19 8.22 -11.50 3.64
N ILE A 20 7.98 -12.32 2.61
CA ILE A 20 7.61 -13.72 2.81
C ILE A 20 8.83 -14.60 3.16
N PRO A 21 8.65 -15.69 3.93
CA PRO A 21 9.74 -16.59 4.32
C PRO A 21 10.50 -17.23 3.14
N LEU A 22 9.86 -17.37 1.99
CA LEU A 22 10.45 -17.96 0.79
C LEU A 22 11.69 -17.18 0.31
N SER A 23 11.75 -15.87 0.55
CA SER A 23 12.88 -15.04 0.13
C SER A 23 14.13 -15.17 1.03
N LYS A 24 14.03 -15.86 2.18
CA LYS A 24 15.13 -16.05 3.14
C LYS A 24 16.38 -16.62 2.47
N ASN A 25 16.21 -17.71 1.73
CA ASN A 25 17.33 -18.43 1.12
C ASN A 25 17.96 -17.67 -0.05
N ILE A 26 17.17 -16.87 -0.76
CA ILE A 26 17.60 -16.14 -1.95
C ILE A 26 18.40 -14.88 -1.56
N PHE A 27 17.99 -14.21 -0.48
CA PHE A 27 18.59 -12.94 -0.04
C PHE A 27 19.38 -13.06 1.28
N SER A 28 19.80 -14.27 1.65
CA SER A 28 20.59 -14.55 2.86
C SER A 28 21.92 -13.79 2.88
N THR A 29 22.52 -13.53 1.71
CA THR A 29 23.78 -12.77 1.58
C THR A 29 23.59 -11.26 1.74
N LYS A 30 22.37 -10.75 1.56
CA LYS A 30 22.06 -9.31 1.62
C LYS A 30 21.43 -8.89 2.95
N PHE A 31 20.67 -9.78 3.58
CA PHE A 31 20.01 -9.51 4.85
C PHE A 31 20.44 -10.53 5.92
N ASN A 32 21.18 -10.06 6.92
CA ASN A 32 21.66 -10.90 8.02
C ASN A 32 20.55 -11.26 9.01
N ASN A 33 19.46 -10.50 9.06
CA ASN A 33 18.35 -10.75 9.98
C ASN A 33 16.98 -10.68 9.28
N ASP A 34 16.02 -11.42 9.83
CA ASP A 34 14.65 -11.45 9.31
C ASP A 34 13.96 -10.08 9.43
N GLN A 35 14.25 -9.35 10.51
CA GLN A 35 13.73 -8.00 10.74
C GLN A 35 14.06 -7.04 9.60
N SER A 36 15.35 -6.89 9.23
CA SER A 36 15.78 -5.94 8.19
C SER A 36 15.20 -6.33 6.83
N ARG A 37 15.10 -7.62 6.53
CA ARG A 37 14.49 -8.08 5.28
C ARG A 37 13.00 -7.71 5.19
N ILE A 38 12.22 -8.04 6.22
CA ILE A 38 10.77 -7.79 6.24
C ILE A 38 10.48 -6.29 6.24
N VAL A 39 11.20 -5.50 7.05
CA VAL A 39 11.05 -4.04 7.09
C VAL A 39 11.45 -3.41 5.74
N SER A 40 12.57 -3.83 5.14
CA SER A 40 13.00 -3.30 3.83
C SER A 40 12.03 -3.67 2.70
N GLY A 41 11.50 -4.89 2.71
CA GLY A 41 10.45 -5.31 1.77
C GLY A 41 9.18 -4.48 1.94
N SER A 42 8.76 -4.25 3.18
CA SER A 42 7.60 -3.42 3.49
C SER A 42 7.78 -1.95 3.07
N ILE A 43 9.00 -1.39 3.14
CA ILE A 43 9.30 -0.05 2.61
C ILE A 43 9.08 0.01 1.10
N ILE A 44 9.62 -0.96 0.35
CA ILE A 44 9.46 -1.02 -1.10
C ILE A 44 7.98 -1.18 -1.46
N LEU A 45 7.27 -2.05 -0.75
CA LEU A 45 5.84 -2.28 -0.91
C LEU A 45 5.02 -1.01 -0.66
N ALA A 46 5.24 -0.33 0.47
CA ALA A 46 4.56 0.92 0.80
C ALA A 46 4.90 2.04 -0.19
N PHE A 47 6.12 2.07 -0.73
CA PHE A 47 6.50 3.01 -1.78
C PHE A 47 5.75 2.74 -3.08
N GLY A 48 5.57 1.47 -3.47
CA GLY A 48 4.71 1.09 -4.58
C GLY A 48 3.25 1.54 -4.38
N GLY A 49 2.71 1.34 -3.17
CA GLY A 49 1.38 1.82 -2.76
C GLY A 49 1.24 3.35 -2.84
N TYR A 50 2.27 4.09 -2.42
CA TYR A 50 2.33 5.54 -2.54
C TYR A 50 2.33 6.00 -4.01
N LEU A 51 3.15 5.37 -4.87
CA LEU A 51 3.22 5.71 -6.29
C LEU A 51 1.90 5.46 -7.01
N VAL A 52 1.24 4.32 -6.77
CA VAL A 52 -0.06 4.03 -7.40
C VAL A 52 -1.13 5.02 -6.93
N SER A 53 -1.16 5.36 -5.64
CA SER A 53 -2.14 6.34 -5.10
C SER A 53 -1.91 7.75 -5.66
N THR A 54 -0.65 8.16 -5.77
CA THR A 54 -0.27 9.44 -6.40
C THR A 54 -0.69 9.48 -7.86
N HIS A 55 -0.51 8.37 -8.59
CA HIS A 55 -0.94 8.30 -9.98
C HIS A 55 -2.48 8.32 -10.10
N THR A 56 -3.21 7.65 -9.21
CA THR A 56 -4.68 7.75 -9.16
C THR A 56 -5.13 9.20 -8.96
N TYR A 57 -4.48 9.95 -8.07
CA TYR A 57 -4.77 11.37 -7.88
C TYR A 57 -4.42 12.21 -9.12
N TYR A 58 -3.27 11.96 -9.76
CA TYR A 58 -2.93 12.60 -11.03
C TYR A 58 -3.99 12.36 -12.11
N ILE A 59 -4.50 11.13 -12.22
CA ILE A 59 -5.58 10.80 -13.15
C ILE A 59 -6.84 11.59 -12.78
N HIS A 60 -7.22 11.64 -11.51
CA HIS A 60 -8.37 12.42 -11.04
C HIS A 60 -8.30 13.89 -11.48
N GLU A 61 -7.19 14.57 -11.21
CA GLU A 61 -6.99 15.96 -11.62
C GLU A 61 -7.06 16.12 -13.14
N LYS A 62 -6.47 15.20 -13.91
CA LYS A 62 -6.55 15.26 -15.38
C LYS A 62 -7.95 15.04 -15.91
N LEU A 63 -8.74 14.14 -15.33
CA LEU A 63 -10.13 13.96 -15.72
C LEU A 63 -10.95 15.26 -15.47
N HIS A 64 -10.67 15.97 -14.37
CA HIS A 64 -11.34 17.23 -14.03
C HIS A 64 -10.88 18.44 -14.86
N GLU A 65 -9.59 18.54 -15.21
CA GLU A 65 -9.03 19.67 -15.97
C GLU A 65 -9.35 19.59 -17.48
N VAL A 66 -9.18 18.41 -18.08
CA VAL A 66 -9.17 18.26 -19.55
C VAL A 66 -10.43 17.58 -20.11
N GLY A 67 -11.33 17.11 -19.24
CA GLY A 67 -12.64 16.56 -19.64
C GLY A 67 -12.57 15.30 -20.51
N GLY A 68 -11.48 14.52 -20.45
CA GLY A 68 -11.30 13.33 -21.29
C GLY A 68 -10.64 12.16 -20.57
N ASN A 69 -10.84 10.93 -21.06
CA ASN A 69 -10.36 9.64 -20.53
C ASN A 69 -8.81 9.46 -20.56
N SER A 70 -8.03 10.51 -20.41
CA SER A 70 -6.56 10.46 -20.51
C SER A 70 -5.94 9.88 -19.23
N GLY A 71 -5.50 8.62 -19.27
CA GLY A 71 -4.59 8.04 -18.26
C GLY A 71 -4.94 6.65 -17.73
N CYS A 72 -6.16 6.16 -17.96
CA CYS A 72 -6.53 4.77 -17.71
C CYS A 72 -7.26 4.17 -18.92
N SER A 73 -7.00 2.90 -19.23
CA SER A 73 -7.77 2.14 -20.21
C SER A 73 -9.27 2.19 -19.89
N ALA A 74 -10.08 2.68 -20.83
CA ALA A 74 -11.54 2.70 -20.72
C ALA A 74 -12.13 1.74 -21.75
N PHE A 75 -11.84 0.45 -21.59
CA PHE A 75 -12.37 -0.59 -22.48
C PHE A 75 -13.17 -1.61 -21.68
N SER A 76 -14.48 -1.69 -21.95
CA SER A 76 -15.39 -2.69 -21.38
C SER A 76 -15.47 -2.58 -19.84
N VAL A 77 -15.42 -3.70 -19.13
CA VAL A 77 -15.56 -3.77 -17.65
C VAL A 77 -14.39 -3.10 -16.91
N PHE A 78 -13.26 -2.82 -17.58
CA PHE A 78 -12.13 -2.10 -16.99
C PHE A 78 -12.17 -0.64 -17.46
N ASN A 79 -12.72 0.23 -16.60
CA ASN A 79 -12.86 1.65 -16.86
C ASN A 79 -12.59 2.47 -15.59
N CYS A 80 -11.32 2.83 -15.35
CA CYS A 80 -11.02 3.72 -14.23
C CYS A 80 -11.57 5.13 -14.44
N GLY A 81 -11.85 5.55 -15.68
CA GLY A 81 -12.40 6.87 -15.96
C GLY A 81 -13.72 7.07 -15.23
N ASP A 82 -14.64 6.12 -15.38
CA ASP A 82 -15.98 6.17 -14.76
C ASP A 82 -15.90 6.12 -13.23
N VAL A 83 -14.92 5.41 -12.65
CA VAL A 83 -14.74 5.33 -11.20
C VAL A 83 -14.09 6.61 -10.66
N ILE A 84 -12.98 7.06 -11.25
CA ILE A 84 -12.15 8.15 -10.72
C ILE A 84 -12.76 9.54 -11.00
N SER A 85 -13.50 9.70 -12.10
CA SER A 85 -14.22 10.96 -12.38
C SER A 85 -15.53 11.09 -11.62
N ASN A 86 -16.00 10.02 -10.96
CA ASN A 86 -17.28 10.05 -10.27
C ASN A 86 -17.18 10.88 -8.98
N GLY A 87 -17.66 12.12 -9.02
CA GLY A 87 -17.63 13.02 -7.87
C GLY A 87 -18.42 12.52 -6.65
N SER A 88 -19.43 11.66 -6.85
CA SER A 88 -20.26 11.13 -5.76
C SER A 88 -19.57 9.99 -4.99
N TYR A 89 -18.74 9.19 -5.66
CA TYR A 89 -18.12 8.01 -5.06
C TYR A 89 -16.60 8.13 -4.88
N ASN A 90 -15.91 8.88 -5.74
CA ASN A 90 -14.46 9.09 -5.64
C ASN A 90 -14.06 10.20 -4.66
N THR A 91 -15.03 10.80 -3.97
CA THR A 91 -14.82 11.79 -2.92
C THR A 91 -15.18 11.17 -1.58
N ASP A 92 -14.28 11.27 -0.61
CA ASP A 92 -14.57 10.86 0.76
C ASP A 92 -15.69 11.73 1.35
N PRO A 93 -16.75 11.13 1.92
CA PRO A 93 -17.92 11.86 2.40
C PRO A 93 -17.68 12.65 3.69
N PHE A 94 -16.58 12.40 4.41
CA PHE A 94 -16.30 13.04 5.71
C PHE A 94 -15.46 14.31 5.57
N PHE A 95 -14.43 14.25 4.75
CA PHE A 95 -13.41 15.28 4.54
C PHE A 95 -13.55 15.98 3.18
N GLY A 96 -14.34 15.42 2.25
CA GLY A 96 -14.56 16.01 0.93
C GLY A 96 -13.33 15.98 0.03
N ILE A 97 -12.42 15.03 0.23
CA ILE A 97 -11.17 14.88 -0.54
C ILE A 97 -11.17 13.62 -1.39
N PRO A 98 -10.44 13.58 -2.51
CA PRO A 98 -10.37 12.39 -3.35
C PRO A 98 -9.70 11.22 -2.62
N TRP A 99 -10.19 10.00 -2.82
CA TRP A 99 -9.59 8.80 -2.19
C TRP A 99 -8.12 8.60 -2.57
N GLY A 100 -7.70 9.05 -3.75
CA GLY A 100 -6.29 9.05 -4.16
C GLY A 100 -5.38 9.83 -3.19
N VAL A 101 -5.85 10.97 -2.65
CA VAL A 101 -5.13 11.76 -1.65
C VAL A 101 -5.04 11.02 -0.32
N LEU A 102 -6.15 10.43 0.13
CA LEU A 102 -6.17 9.63 1.36
C LEU A 102 -5.23 8.42 1.28
N GLY A 103 -5.23 7.71 0.15
CA GLY A 103 -4.28 6.62 -0.11
C GLY A 103 -2.84 7.10 -0.06
N MET A 104 -2.53 8.22 -0.72
CA MET A 104 -1.19 8.83 -0.72
C MET A 104 -0.73 9.16 0.71
N LEU A 105 -1.57 9.81 1.51
CA LEU A 105 -1.27 10.16 2.91
C LEU A 105 -1.09 8.92 3.79
N SER A 106 -1.93 7.91 3.59
CA SER A 106 -1.84 6.63 4.31
C SER A 106 -0.51 5.93 4.03
N PHE A 107 -0.16 5.71 2.75
CA PHE A 107 1.11 5.07 2.40
C PHE A 107 2.34 5.91 2.78
N ALA A 108 2.26 7.24 2.72
CA ALA A 108 3.33 8.13 3.22
C ALA A 108 3.54 7.97 4.73
N THR A 109 2.45 7.86 5.50
CA THR A 109 2.50 7.59 6.94
C THR A 109 3.13 6.22 7.21
N MET A 110 2.77 5.19 6.43
CA MET A 110 3.37 3.86 6.54
C MET A 110 4.87 3.86 6.23
N LEU A 111 5.28 4.56 5.18
CA LEU A 111 6.69 4.75 4.85
C LEU A 111 7.45 5.41 6.00
N PHE A 112 6.89 6.46 6.58
CA PHE A 112 7.49 7.14 7.74
C PHE A 112 7.69 6.17 8.91
N ILE A 113 6.65 5.43 9.30
CA ILE A 113 6.73 4.45 10.39
C ILE A 113 7.79 3.38 10.09
N LEU A 114 7.79 2.83 8.88
CA LEU A 114 8.77 1.81 8.47
C LEU A 114 10.21 2.34 8.47
N LEU A 115 10.42 3.61 8.11
CA LEU A 115 11.74 4.25 8.21
C LEU A 115 12.17 4.45 9.66
N VAL A 116 11.24 4.75 10.58
CA VAL A 116 11.52 4.77 12.02
C VAL A 116 11.94 3.37 12.50
N LEU A 117 11.18 2.32 12.15
CA LEU A 117 11.51 0.94 12.50
C LEU A 117 12.90 0.51 12.00
N ARG A 118 13.28 0.98 10.80
CA ARG A 118 14.57 0.65 10.18
C ARG A 118 15.75 1.38 10.83
N ASN A 119 15.59 2.67 11.11
CA ASN A 119 16.69 3.52 11.57
C ASN A 119 16.79 3.63 13.09
N SER A 120 15.73 3.29 13.82
CA SER A 120 15.67 3.37 15.28
C SER A 120 15.03 2.11 15.89
N PRO A 121 15.61 0.92 15.68
CA PRO A 121 15.08 -0.35 16.18
C PRO A 121 15.10 -0.50 17.72
N ASP A 122 15.81 0.40 18.40
CA ASP A 122 15.96 0.47 19.85
C ASP A 122 15.11 1.56 20.50
N ASP A 123 14.21 2.21 19.75
CA ASP A 123 13.28 3.20 20.30
C ASP A 123 12.46 2.54 21.45
N PRO A 124 12.43 3.12 22.67
CA PRO A 124 11.59 2.63 23.77
C PRO A 124 10.10 2.52 23.40
N LYS A 125 9.65 3.25 22.38
CA LYS A 125 8.28 3.28 21.87
C LYS A 125 8.10 2.42 20.60
N ILE A 126 9.05 1.57 20.25
CA ILE A 126 9.00 0.74 19.03
C ILE A 126 7.72 -0.10 18.94
N GLY A 127 7.23 -0.62 20.06
CA GLY A 127 5.96 -1.35 20.13
C GLY A 127 4.77 -0.51 19.69
N ASN A 128 4.73 0.79 20.01
CA ASN A 128 3.66 1.69 19.56
C ASN A 128 3.72 1.92 18.05
N TRP A 129 4.92 2.06 17.49
CA TRP A 129 5.12 2.20 16.05
C TRP A 129 4.70 0.93 15.30
N ILE A 130 5.04 -0.26 15.82
CA ILE A 130 4.63 -1.55 15.25
C ILE A 130 3.12 -1.74 15.34
N ASN A 131 2.50 -1.38 16.47
CA ASN A 131 1.04 -1.41 16.61
C ASN A 131 0.36 -0.47 15.60
N ALA A 132 0.86 0.75 15.44
CA ALA A 132 0.34 1.70 14.46
C ALA A 132 0.50 1.16 13.02
N LEU A 133 1.64 0.55 12.71
CA LEU A 133 1.91 -0.07 11.40
C LEU A 133 0.91 -1.18 11.05
N PHE A 134 0.40 -1.91 12.04
CA PHE A 134 -0.62 -2.93 11.83
C PHE A 134 -2.05 -2.36 11.81
N VAL A 135 -2.36 -1.48 12.76
CA VAL A 135 -3.72 -0.95 12.93
C VAL A 135 -4.14 -0.03 11.79
N ILE A 136 -3.25 0.83 11.29
CA ILE A 136 -3.61 1.79 10.24
C ILE A 136 -4.06 1.10 8.94
N PRO A 137 -3.31 0.16 8.33
CA PRO A 137 -3.77 -0.53 7.12
C PRO A 137 -4.97 -1.45 7.40
N ALA A 138 -5.13 -1.96 8.62
CA ALA A 138 -6.32 -2.71 9.03
C ALA A 138 -7.57 -1.84 9.03
N LEU A 139 -7.50 -0.62 9.60
CA LEU A 139 -8.59 0.36 9.54
C LEU A 139 -8.83 0.83 8.10
N GLY A 140 -7.78 0.96 7.30
CA GLY A 140 -7.86 1.28 5.87
C GLY A 140 -8.64 0.24 5.05
N MET A 141 -8.77 -1.01 5.52
CA MET A 141 -9.61 -1.99 4.84
C MET A 141 -11.10 -1.64 4.86
N LEU A 142 -11.58 -0.88 5.86
CA LEU A 142 -12.99 -0.49 5.95
C LEU A 142 -13.45 0.34 4.73
N PRO A 143 -12.82 1.48 4.39
CA PRO A 143 -13.18 2.21 3.18
C PRO A 143 -12.87 1.42 1.91
N ILE A 144 -11.82 0.59 1.88
CA ILE A 144 -11.51 -0.25 0.70
C ILE A 144 -12.64 -1.24 0.39
N LEU A 145 -13.19 -1.92 1.41
CA LEU A 145 -14.30 -2.85 1.23
C LEU A 145 -15.56 -2.12 0.73
N TRP A 146 -15.81 -0.91 1.23
CA TRP A 146 -16.88 -0.05 0.73
C TRP A 146 -16.67 0.34 -0.75
N LEU A 147 -15.46 0.75 -1.13
CA LEU A 147 -15.16 1.12 -2.51
C LEU A 147 -15.28 -0.07 -3.47
N ILE A 148 -14.86 -1.26 -3.04
CA ILE A 148 -15.06 -2.50 -3.81
C ILE A 148 -16.56 -2.78 -3.99
N TYR A 149 -17.37 -2.57 -2.95
CA TYR A 149 -18.83 -2.68 -3.05
C TYR A 149 -19.39 -1.71 -4.11
N VAL A 150 -18.96 -0.44 -4.10
CA VAL A 150 -19.39 0.56 -5.08
C VAL A 150 -19.00 0.16 -6.51
N GLU A 151 -17.76 -0.30 -6.73
CA GLU A 151 -17.30 -0.77 -8.05
C GLU A 151 -18.16 -1.91 -8.60
N ILE A 152 -18.51 -2.89 -7.75
CA ILE A 152 -19.25 -4.09 -8.15
C ILE A 152 -20.75 -3.81 -8.33
N PHE A 153 -21.38 -3.11 -7.38
CA PHE A 153 -22.83 -3.02 -7.28
C PHE A 153 -23.43 -1.71 -7.80
N GLU A 154 -22.70 -0.59 -7.70
CA GLU A 154 -23.22 0.73 -8.12
C GLU A 154 -22.73 1.10 -9.52
N LEU A 155 -21.47 0.83 -9.84
CA LEU A 155 -20.86 1.23 -11.12
C LEU A 155 -20.77 0.10 -12.15
N GLY A 156 -20.63 -1.15 -11.71
CA GLY A 156 -20.52 -2.31 -12.59
C GLY A 156 -19.23 -2.35 -13.42
N VAL A 157 -18.21 -1.59 -13.01
CA VAL A 157 -16.89 -1.48 -13.68
C VAL A 157 -15.78 -1.52 -12.64
N PHE A 158 -14.60 -1.98 -13.05
CA PHE A 158 -13.41 -2.09 -12.21
C PHE A 158 -12.36 -1.05 -12.58
N CYS A 159 -11.76 -0.44 -11.55
CA CYS A 159 -10.63 0.46 -11.68
C CYS A 159 -9.33 -0.30 -11.38
N GLN A 160 -8.44 -0.45 -12.37
CA GLN A 160 -7.20 -1.22 -12.16
C GLN A 160 -6.22 -0.52 -11.21
N TYR A 161 -6.18 0.82 -11.21
CA TYR A 161 -5.34 1.59 -10.28
C TYR A 161 -5.85 1.48 -8.84
N CYS A 162 -7.17 1.54 -8.64
CA CYS A 162 -7.83 1.38 -7.35
C CYS A 162 -7.58 -0.04 -6.81
N THR A 163 -7.79 -1.05 -7.66
CA THR A 163 -7.47 -2.45 -7.34
C THR A 163 -6.00 -2.63 -6.93
N ALA A 164 -5.05 -2.02 -7.65
CA ALA A 164 -3.64 -2.08 -7.29
C ALA A 164 -3.34 -1.39 -5.94
N ALA A 165 -4.01 -0.28 -5.62
CA ALA A 165 -3.92 0.35 -4.30
C ALA A 165 -4.52 -0.53 -3.20
N HIS A 166 -5.66 -1.18 -3.45
CA HIS A 166 -6.29 -2.13 -2.53
C HIS A 166 -5.37 -3.32 -2.24
N ILE A 167 -4.76 -3.89 -3.29
CA ILE A 167 -3.77 -4.97 -3.17
C ILE A 167 -2.56 -4.48 -2.37
N ALA A 168 -2.03 -3.28 -2.65
CA ALA A 168 -0.89 -2.73 -1.89
C ALA A 168 -1.21 -2.62 -0.39
N ASN A 169 -2.41 -2.13 -0.03
CA ASN A 169 -2.82 -2.03 1.38
C ASN A 169 -2.97 -3.41 2.02
N LEU A 170 -3.61 -4.36 1.33
CA LEU A 170 -3.78 -5.72 1.83
C LEU A 170 -2.44 -6.43 2.05
N LEU A 171 -1.52 -6.34 1.09
CA LEU A 171 -0.19 -6.91 1.22
C LEU A 171 0.59 -6.23 2.35
N LEU A 172 0.46 -4.91 2.49
CA LEU A 172 1.11 -4.17 3.58
C LEU A 172 0.54 -4.56 4.94
N LEU A 173 -0.77 -4.82 5.03
CA LEU A 173 -1.40 -5.36 6.24
C LEU A 173 -0.80 -6.73 6.59
N ILE A 174 -0.66 -7.64 5.62
CA ILE A 174 -0.03 -8.96 5.85
C ILE A 174 1.43 -8.81 6.29
N SER A 175 2.22 -7.96 5.62
CA SER A 175 3.61 -7.70 5.99
C SER A 175 3.74 -7.04 7.36
N SER A 176 2.84 -6.12 7.71
CA SER A 176 2.79 -5.48 9.04
C SER A 176 2.46 -6.47 10.14
N TYR A 177 1.57 -7.43 9.89
CA TYR A 177 1.26 -8.51 10.81
C TYR A 177 2.49 -9.40 11.05
N ALA A 178 3.27 -9.70 10.00
CA ALA A 178 4.52 -10.45 10.16
C ALA A 178 5.55 -9.70 11.03
N ILE A 179 5.62 -8.37 10.92
CA ILE A 179 6.45 -7.52 11.81
C ILE A 179 5.92 -7.55 13.24
N TYR A 180 4.60 -7.44 13.41
CA TYR A 180 3.93 -7.49 14.70
C TYR A 180 4.17 -8.82 15.43
N ASP A 181 4.05 -9.95 14.73
CA ASP A 181 4.30 -11.30 15.26
C ASP A 181 5.79 -11.49 15.62
N LEU A 182 6.71 -10.99 14.80
CA LEU A 182 8.15 -11.02 15.10
C LEU A 182 8.49 -10.27 16.39
N HIS A 183 7.82 -9.15 16.65
CA HIS A 183 7.98 -8.37 17.87
C HIS A 183 7.37 -9.08 19.09
N HIS A 184 6.15 -9.60 18.97
CA HIS A 184 5.47 -10.28 20.08
C HIS A 184 6.11 -11.63 20.46
N SER A 185 6.71 -12.33 19.52
CA SER A 185 7.47 -13.57 19.78
C SER A 185 8.81 -13.33 20.50
N GLY A 186 9.21 -12.08 20.75
CA GLY A 186 10.49 -11.72 21.35
C GLY A 186 11.69 -11.97 20.43
N SER A 187 11.45 -12.26 19.15
CA SER A 187 12.50 -12.52 18.15
C SER A 187 13.10 -11.22 17.59
N TRP A 188 12.43 -10.09 17.78
CA TRP A 188 12.91 -8.76 17.43
C TRP A 188 14.28 -8.45 18.07
N ASP A 189 14.44 -8.70 19.37
CA ASP A 189 15.68 -8.42 20.09
C ASP A 189 16.76 -9.48 19.89
N LYS A 190 16.40 -10.75 19.66
CA LYS A 190 17.36 -11.84 19.41
C LYS A 190 18.15 -11.64 18.10
N ASN A 191 17.52 -10.99 17.13
CA ASN A 191 18.15 -10.60 15.86
C ASN A 191 19.13 -9.42 16.01
N LYS A 192 19.24 -8.82 17.20
CA LYS A 192 20.27 -7.80 17.54
C LYS A 192 21.59 -8.43 17.99
N THR A 193 21.52 -9.61 18.62
CA THR A 193 22.67 -10.28 19.26
C THR A 193 23.46 -11.23 18.36
N SER A 194 23.05 -11.40 17.10
CA SER A 194 23.69 -12.32 16.14
C SER A 194 24.65 -11.63 15.16
N ASN A 195 25.01 -10.37 15.40
CA ASN A 195 26.04 -9.64 14.65
C ASN A 195 27.33 -9.55 15.47
#